data_AF-A0A3E0U4D4-F1
#
_entry.id   AF-A0A3E0U4D4-F1
#
_cell.length_a   1.000
_cell.length_b   1.000
_cell.length_c   1.000
_cell.angle_alpha   90.00
_cell.angle_beta   90.00
_cell.angle_gamma   90.00
#
_symmetry.space_group_name_H-M   'P 1'
#
loop_
_entity.id
_entity.type
_entity.pdbx_description
1 polymer ?
#
loop_
_entity_poly.entity_id
_entity_poly.type
_entity_poly.pdbx_seq_one_letter_code
_entity_poly.pdbx_strand_id
1 'polypeptide(L)'
;MSFFKSLLLAILATLFLTYVLGISILDLFDVDVYMGDELIEPLKAISFAALVAVVLVIVAMAIVLTVFGSILFVGLLVVGALGLAAIGVFWPVLVVAFILWLVLREPKKASVN
;
A
#
# COMPACT_ATOMS: atom_id res chain seq x y z
N MET A 1 -36.27 14.16 1.51
CA MET A 1 -35.29 15.01 2.23
C MET A 1 -34.07 15.19 1.35
N SER A 2 -33.44 16.37 1.35
CA SER A 2 -32.16 16.55 0.64
C SER A 2 -31.05 15.81 1.39
N PHE A 3 -30.18 15.11 0.66
CA PHE A 3 -29.02 14.40 1.22
C PHE A 3 -28.21 15.25 2.21
N PHE A 4 -28.01 16.53 1.88
CA PHE A 4 -27.27 17.47 2.73
C PHE A 4 -27.93 17.71 4.10
N LYS A 5 -29.26 17.79 4.15
CA LYS A 5 -30.00 17.93 5.42
C LYS A 5 -29.84 16.68 6.29
N SER A 6 -29.88 15.50 5.69
CA SER A 6 -29.68 14.23 6.40
C SER A 6 -28.24 14.10 6.91
N LEU A 7 -27.26 14.50 6.11
CA LEU A 7 -25.84 14.44 6.48
C LEU A 7 -25.54 15.35 7.67
N LEU A 8 -26.02 16.60 7.63
CA LEU A 8 -25.79 17.55 8.71
C LEU A 8 -26.48 17.11 10.01
N LEU A 9 -27.71 16.58 9.92
CA LEU A 9 -28.41 16.05 11.09
C LEU A 9 -27.70 14.82 11.68
N ALA A 10 -27.17 13.94 10.83
CA ALA A 10 -26.42 12.77 11.27
C ALA A 10 -25.13 13.16 11.99
N ILE A 11 -24.36 14.11 11.45
CA ILE A 11 -23.13 14.61 12.09
C ILE A 11 -23.44 15.25 13.45
N LEU A 12 -24.50 16.07 13.53
CA LEU A 12 -24.91 16.67 14.81
C LEU A 12 -25.35 15.61 15.82
N ALA A 13 -26.13 14.62 15.38
CA ALA A 13 -26.59 13.54 16.25
C ALA A 13 -25.42 12.71 16.78
N THR A 14 -24.42 12.40 15.95
CA THR A 14 -23.24 11.62 16.39
C THR A 14 -22.33 12.41 17.32
N LEU A 15 -22.11 13.71 17.06
CA LEU A 15 -21.34 14.59 17.96
C LEU A 15 -22.04 14.73 19.32
N PHE A 16 -23.35 14.99 19.31
CA PHE A 16 -24.15 15.09 20.52
C PHE A 16 -24.12 13.78 21.32
N LEU A 17 -24.35 12.65 20.65
CA LEU A 17 -24.32 11.34 21.29
C LEU A 17 -22.94 11.03 21.86
N THR A 18 -21.85 11.28 21.12
CA THR A 18 -20.47 11.05 21.58
C THR A 18 -20.15 11.86 22.83
N TYR A 19 -20.61 13.12 22.87
CA TYR A 19 -20.39 13.99 24.02
C TYR A 19 -21.20 13.54 25.25
N VAL A 20 -22.52 13.40 25.11
CA VAL A 20 -23.40 13.04 26.23
C VAL A 20 -23.05 11.66 26.76
N LEU A 21 -22.91 10.67 25.88
CA LEU A 21 -22.55 9.31 26.26
C LEU A 21 -21.13 9.27 26.86
N GLY A 22 -20.18 10.02 26.28
CA GLY A 22 -18.81 10.10 26.76
C GLY A 22 -18.75 10.58 28.22
N ILE A 23 -19.42 11.69 28.53
CA ILE A 23 -19.47 12.21 29.90
C ILE A 23 -20.22 11.24 30.83
N SER A 24 -21.39 10.73 30.43
CA SER A 24 -22.15 9.79 31.25
C SER A 24 -21.36 8.52 31.60
N ILE A 25 -20.55 8.01 30.66
CA ILE A 25 -19.70 6.84 30.91
C ILE A 25 -18.58 7.20 31.87
N LEU A 26 -17.86 8.30 31.63
CA LEU A 26 -16.77 8.74 32.50
C LEU A 26 -17.25 8.94 33.94
N ASP A 27 -18.40 9.59 34.11
CA ASP A 27 -19.06 9.81 35.40
C ASP A 27 -19.51 8.48 36.06
N LEU A 28 -20.10 7.56 35.28
CA LEU A 28 -20.51 6.23 35.80
C LEU A 28 -19.33 5.40 36.32
N PHE A 29 -18.16 5.53 35.70
CA PHE A 29 -16.94 4.83 36.10
C PHE A 29 -16.09 5.61 37.11
N ASP A 30 -16.50 6.82 37.50
CA ASP A 30 -15.74 7.74 38.36
C ASP A 30 -14.32 8.00 37.80
N VAL A 31 -14.23 8.13 36.46
CA VAL A 31 -12.97 8.33 35.73
C VAL A 31 -12.93 9.74 35.14
N ASP A 32 -12.02 10.56 35.66
CA ASP A 32 -11.72 11.86 35.10
C ASP A 32 -10.43 11.83 34.26
N VAL A 33 -10.48 12.42 33.07
CA VAL A 33 -9.32 12.55 32.18
C VAL A 33 -8.82 13.99 32.23
N TYR A 34 -7.67 14.19 32.88
CA TYR A 34 -7.01 15.50 32.98
C TYR A 34 -5.81 15.59 32.05
N MET A 35 -5.53 16.79 31.54
CA MET A 35 -4.28 17.11 30.87
C MET A 35 -3.66 18.34 31.50
N GLY A 36 -2.71 18.09 32.42
CA GLY A 36 -2.27 19.10 33.38
C GLY A 36 -3.38 19.35 34.39
N ASP A 37 -3.77 20.62 34.55
CA ASP A 37 -4.79 21.05 35.49
C ASP A 37 -6.19 21.22 34.84
N GLU A 38 -6.34 20.91 33.55
CA GLU A 38 -7.62 21.02 32.83
C GLU A 38 -8.26 19.65 32.58
N LEU A 39 -9.56 19.54 32.90
CA LEU A 39 -10.38 18.38 32.54
C LEU A 39 -10.59 18.37 31.01
N ILE A 40 -10.25 17.27 30.35
CA ILE A 40 -10.43 17.12 28.91
C ILE A 40 -11.83 16.57 28.61
N GLU A 41 -12.58 17.33 27.81
CA GLU A 41 -13.84 16.86 27.25
C GLU A 41 -13.65 15.63 26.34
N PRO A 42 -14.58 14.66 26.36
CA PRO A 42 -14.48 13.43 25.55
C PRO A 42 -14.23 13.70 24.06
N LEU A 43 -14.85 14.74 23.51
CA LEU A 43 -14.73 15.07 22.09
C LEU A 43 -13.32 15.57 21.73
N LYS A 44 -12.68 16.33 22.62
CA LYS A 44 -11.30 16.81 22.45
C LYS A 44 -10.30 15.66 22.57
N ALA A 45 -10.52 14.73 23.49
CA ALA A 45 -9.70 13.53 23.62
C ALA A 45 -9.78 12.65 22.35
N ILE A 46 -10.99 12.32 21.89
CA ILE A 46 -11.20 11.45 20.72
C ILE A 46 -10.66 12.09 19.44
N SER A 47 -10.87 13.39 19.24
CA SER A 47 -10.37 14.09 18.05
C SER A 47 -8.84 14.11 17.98
N PHE A 48 -8.16 14.34 19.11
CA PHE A 48 -6.71 14.26 19.18
C PHE A 48 -6.20 12.82 18.95
N ALA A 49 -6.83 11.85 19.61
CA ALA A 49 -6.49 10.44 19.43
C ALA A 49 -6.67 9.98 17.98
N ALA A 50 -7.73 10.42 17.30
CA ALA A 50 -7.97 10.13 15.89
C ALA A 50 -6.87 10.71 14.99
N LEU A 51 -6.42 11.94 15.25
CA LEU A 51 -5.32 12.57 14.49
C LEU A 51 -4.02 11.77 14.67
N VAL A 52 -3.67 11.42 15.92
CA VAL A 52 -2.49 10.61 16.22
C VAL A 52 -2.58 9.25 15.53
N ALA A 53 -3.74 8.58 15.58
CA ALA A 53 -3.96 7.29 14.93
C ALA A 53 -3.74 7.38 13.41
N VAL A 54 -4.24 8.42 12.74
CA VAL A 54 -4.03 8.63 11.29
C VAL A 54 -2.54 8.77 10.97
N VAL A 55 -1.80 9.55 11.76
CA VAL A 55 -0.35 9.70 11.58
C VAL A 55 0.37 8.35 11.74
N LEU A 56 0.02 7.58 12.78
CA LEU A 56 0.59 6.25 13.00
C LEU A 56 0.30 5.29 11.85
N VAL A 57 -0.92 5.32 11.29
CA VAL A 57 -1.30 4.52 10.13
C VAL A 57 -0.48 4.89 8.89
N ILE A 58 -0.27 6.19 8.64
CA ILE A 58 0.57 6.65 7.51
C ILE A 58 2.01 6.15 7.68
N VAL A 59 2.57 6.26 8.88
CA VAL A 59 3.92 5.76 9.19
C VAL A 59 3.99 4.25 8.98
N ALA A 60 3.03 3.49 9.51
CA ALA A 60 2.98 2.05 9.33
C ALA A 60 2.88 1.66 7.85
N MET A 61 2.05 2.36 7.07
CA MET A 61 1.91 2.14 5.64
C MET A 61 3.21 2.43 4.89
N ALA A 62 3.93 3.50 5.24
CA ALA A 62 5.23 3.80 4.66
C ALA A 62 6.26 2.70 4.93
N ILE A 63 6.30 2.17 6.17
CA ILE A 63 7.18 1.05 6.54
C ILE A 63 6.83 -0.20 5.74
N VAL A 64 5.54 -0.59 5.74
CA VAL A 64 5.05 -1.76 5.01
C VAL A 64 5.42 -1.67 3.53
N LEU A 65 5.07 -0.57 2.86
CA LEU A 65 5.37 -0.37 1.44
C LEU A 65 6.88 -0.41 1.16
N THR A 66 7.70 0.15 2.03
CA THR A 66 9.17 0.14 1.88
C THR A 66 9.75 -1.27 2.02
N VAL A 67 9.31 -2.03 3.02
CA VAL A 67 9.79 -3.40 3.25
C VAL A 67 9.37 -4.31 2.11
N PHE A 68 8.10 -4.31 1.72
CA PHE A 68 7.61 -5.11 0.61
C PHE A 68 8.24 -4.69 -0.72
N GLY A 69 8.38 -3.38 -0.97
CA GLY A 69 9.05 -2.85 -2.16
C GLY A 69 10.49 -3.32 -2.26
N SER A 70 11.23 -3.31 -1.15
CA SER A 70 12.62 -3.76 -1.10
C SER A 70 12.75 -5.27 -1.38
N ILE A 71 11.89 -6.09 -0.78
CA ILE A 71 11.87 -7.55 -1.01
C ILE A 71 11.60 -7.85 -2.48
N LEU A 72 10.57 -7.22 -3.06
CA LEU A 72 10.24 -7.41 -4.48
C LEU A 72 11.38 -6.93 -5.38
N PHE A 73 11.98 -5.79 -5.07
CA PHE A 73 13.09 -5.24 -5.84
C PHE A 73 14.30 -6.18 -5.84
N VAL A 74 14.70 -6.69 -4.67
CA VAL A 74 15.79 -7.67 -4.55
C VAL A 74 15.44 -8.97 -5.29
N GLY A 75 14.21 -9.46 -5.14
CA GLY A 75 13.74 -10.65 -5.86
C GLY A 75 13.83 -10.48 -7.38
N LEU A 76 13.39 -9.34 -7.90
CA LEU A 76 13.45 -9.03 -9.33
C LEU A 76 14.90 -8.90 -9.81
N LEU A 77 15.79 -8.30 -9.01
CA LEU A 77 17.21 -8.21 -9.32
C LEU A 77 17.86 -9.58 -9.43
N VAL A 78 17.58 -10.49 -8.50
CA VAL A 78 18.12 -11.86 -8.54
C VAL A 78 17.63 -12.59 -9.78
N VAL A 79 16.33 -12.56 -10.07
CA VAL A 79 15.76 -13.20 -11.26
C VAL A 79 16.33 -12.58 -12.55
N GLY A 80 16.41 -11.25 -12.61
CA GLY A 80 17.00 -10.54 -13.74
C GLY A 80 18.48 -10.88 -13.96
N ALA A 81 19.26 -10.96 -12.89
CA ALA A 81 20.67 -11.34 -12.95
C ALA A 81 20.85 -12.77 -13.46
N LEU A 82 20.05 -13.72 -12.98
CA LEU A 82 20.05 -15.10 -13.47
C LEU A 82 19.66 -15.18 -14.95
N GLY A 83 18.64 -14.42 -15.38
CA GLY A 83 18.24 -14.33 -16.78
C GLY A 83 19.34 -13.79 -17.69
N LEU A 84 20.00 -12.71 -17.29
CA LEU A 84 21.14 -12.13 -18.02
C LEU A 84 22.33 -13.09 -18.05
N ALA A 85 22.62 -13.78 -16.94
CA ALA A 85 23.68 -14.77 -16.89
C ALA A 85 23.39 -15.96 -17.83
N ALA A 86 22.15 -16.46 -17.86
CA ALA A 86 21.77 -17.52 -18.80
C ALA A 86 21.96 -17.08 -20.25
N ILE A 87 21.47 -15.90 -20.63
CA ILE A 87 21.69 -15.34 -21.97
C ILE A 87 23.20 -15.22 -22.26
N GLY A 88 23.97 -14.69 -21.31
CA GLY A 88 25.41 -14.50 -21.42
C GLY A 88 26.24 -15.79 -21.48
N VAL A 89 25.73 -16.92 -20.99
CA VAL A 89 26.40 -18.24 -21.10
C VAL A 89 25.98 -18.95 -22.39
N PHE A 90 24.70 -18.87 -22.76
CA PHE A 90 24.16 -19.61 -23.91
C PHE A 90 24.28 -18.87 -25.25
N TRP A 91 24.64 -17.59 -25.27
CA TRP A 91 24.82 -16.84 -26.53
C TRP A 91 25.75 -17.51 -27.56
N PRO A 92 26.87 -18.20 -27.23
CA PRO A 92 27.73 -18.79 -28.24
C PRO A 92 27.02 -19.96 -28.93
N VAL A 93 26.20 -20.71 -28.19
CA VAL A 93 25.41 -21.84 -28.72
C VAL A 93 24.37 -21.32 -29.71
N LEU A 94 23.67 -20.23 -29.37
CA LEU A 94 22.70 -19.59 -30.27
C LEU A 94 23.38 -19.06 -31.54
N VAL A 95 24.56 -18.46 -31.41
CA VAL A 95 25.35 -17.97 -32.57
C VAL A 95 25.77 -19.13 -33.46
N VAL A 96 26.31 -20.22 -32.89
CA VAL A 96 26.71 -21.40 -33.67
C VAL A 96 25.52 -22.04 -34.37
N ALA A 97 24.38 -22.21 -33.68
CA ALA A 97 23.16 -22.74 -34.29
C ALA A 97 22.66 -21.86 -35.45
N PHE A 98 22.73 -20.53 -35.28
CA PHE A 98 22.34 -19.58 -36.32
C PHE A 98 23.28 -19.62 -37.53
N ILE A 99 24.60 -19.72 -37.32
CA ILE A 99 25.58 -19.89 -38.41
C ILE A 99 25.33 -21.19 -39.15
N LEU A 100 25.15 -22.30 -38.44
CA LEU A 100 24.83 -23.60 -39.04
C LEU A 100 23.56 -23.51 -39.88
N TRP A 101 22.49 -22.90 -39.36
CA TRP A 101 21.26 -22.69 -40.11
C TRP A 101 21.47 -21.83 -41.37
N LEU A 102 22.27 -20.78 -41.30
CA LEU A 102 22.60 -19.92 -42.44
C LEU A 102 23.36 -20.66 -43.54
N VAL A 103 24.31 -21.53 -43.14
CA VAL A 103 25.14 -22.31 -44.07
C VAL A 103 24.37 -23.49 -44.66
N LEU A 104 23.53 -24.16 -43.86
CA LEU A 104 22.72 -25.31 -44.29
C LEU A 104 21.41 -24.91 -44.98
N ARG A 105 21.04 -23.62 -44.96
CA ARG A 105 19.89 -23.11 -45.69
C ARG A 105 20.14 -23.23 -47.19
N GLU A 106 19.45 -24.17 -47.81
CA GLU A 106 19.38 -24.21 -49.27
C GLU A 106 18.59 -22.97 -49.78
N PRO A 107 19.04 -22.32 -50.87
CA PRO A 107 18.21 -21.35 -51.55
C PRO A 107 16.96 -22.08 -52.07
N LYS A 108 15.76 -21.59 -51.73
CA LYS A 108 14.52 -22.04 -52.38
C LYS A 108 14.74 -21.92 -53.89
N LYS A 109 14.92 -23.05 -54.59
CA LYS A 109 14.90 -23.08 -56.05
C LYS A 109 13.59 -22.44 -56.46
N ALA A 110 13.68 -21.25 -57.08
CA ALA A 110 12.57 -20.67 -57.81
C ALA A 110 12.17 -21.71 -58.85
N SER A 111 11.02 -22.34 -58.63
CA SER A 111 10.40 -23.22 -59.62
C SER A 111 10.07 -22.36 -60.83
N VAL A 112 10.92 -22.42 -61.85
CA VAL A 112 10.58 -21.96 -63.18
C VAL A 112 9.58 -22.98 -63.73
N ASN A 113 8.30 -22.63 -63.67
CA ASN A 113 7.23 -23.13 -64.53
C ASN A 113 6.50 -21.91 -65.07
#